data_AF-A0ABC8SAC1-F1
#
_entry.id   AF-A0ABC8SAC1-F1
#
_cell.length_a   1.000
_cell.length_b   1.000
_cell.length_c   1.000
_cell.angle_alpha   90.00
_cell.angle_beta   90.00
_cell.angle_gamma   90.00
#
_symmetry.space_group_name_H-M   'P 1'
#
loop_
_entity.id
_entity.type
_entity.pdbx_description
1 polymer ?
#
loop_
_entity_poly.entity_id
_entity_poly.type
_entity_poly.pdbx_seq_one_letter_code
_entity_poly.pdbx_strand_id
1 'polypeptide(L)'
;MASSSSSSSSSTSTSLLLFLILSVLLCSYVDVLRAYKYESAPLAEGLSWSHYDYKCPEVESIIRKHLKKVFEEDIGQAAGLLRLHFHDCFVQYQVILHLL
;
A
#
# COMPACT_ATOMS: atom_id res chain seq x y z
N MET A 1 59.83 13.56 -26.37
CA MET A 1 58.49 12.95 -26.47
C MET A 1 58.04 12.62 -25.05
N ALA A 2 57.25 13.50 -24.42
CA ALA A 2 56.58 13.20 -23.16
C ALA A 2 55.15 13.72 -23.32
N SER A 3 54.20 12.79 -23.33
CA SER A 3 52.82 13.00 -23.71
C SER A 3 52.03 13.59 -22.55
N SER A 4 51.26 14.62 -22.86
CA SER A 4 50.36 15.35 -21.97
C SER A 4 49.32 14.42 -21.35
N SER A 5 49.29 14.34 -20.01
CA SER A 5 48.23 13.71 -19.23
C SER A 5 47.01 14.62 -19.18
N SER A 6 45.94 14.21 -19.87
CA SER A 6 44.63 14.85 -19.92
C SER A 6 43.77 14.45 -18.72
N SER A 7 43.63 15.39 -17.79
CA SER A 7 42.78 15.32 -16.59
C SER A 7 41.29 15.51 -16.95
N SER A 8 40.60 14.45 -17.41
CA SER A 8 39.19 14.59 -17.83
C SER A 8 38.22 13.52 -17.30
N SER A 9 38.70 12.50 -16.59
CA SER A 9 37.90 11.31 -16.23
C SER A 9 37.11 11.44 -14.92
N SER A 10 37.47 12.40 -14.05
CA SER A 10 36.85 12.61 -12.74
C SER A 10 35.54 13.40 -12.83
N SER A 11 35.47 14.41 -13.69
CA SER A 11 34.31 15.33 -13.81
C SER A 11 33.09 14.69 -14.48
N THR A 12 33.29 13.75 -15.41
CA THR A 12 32.19 13.02 -16.07
C THR A 12 31.56 12.00 -15.13
N SER A 13 32.38 11.30 -14.34
CA SER A 13 31.93 10.33 -13.35
C SER A 13 31.13 10.98 -12.21
N THR A 14 31.57 12.12 -11.69
CA THR A 14 30.83 12.87 -10.65
C THR A 14 29.52 13.46 -11.17
N SER A 15 29.52 13.95 -12.41
CA SER A 15 28.30 14.45 -13.08
C SER A 15 27.24 13.35 -13.21
N LEU A 16 27.62 12.15 -13.66
CA LEU A 16 26.71 11.00 -13.75
C LEU A 16 26.16 10.58 -12.38
N LEU A 17 26.99 10.58 -11.34
CA LEU A 17 26.54 10.26 -9.98
C LEU A 17 25.52 11.28 -9.46
N LEU A 18 25.73 12.58 -9.72
CA LEU A 18 24.77 13.63 -9.35
C LEU A 18 23.45 13.48 -10.10
N PHE A 19 23.48 13.12 -11.39
CA PHE A 19 22.26 12.85 -12.15
C PHE A 19 21.48 11.65 -11.61
N LEU A 20 22.17 10.57 -11.20
CA LEU A 20 21.54 9.39 -10.61
C LEU A 20 20.94 9.69 -9.23
N ILE A 21 21.62 10.48 -8.40
CA ILE A 21 21.10 10.88 -7.09
C ILE A 21 19.86 11.76 -7.26
N LEU A 22 19.90 12.73 -8.18
CA LEU A 22 18.78 13.61 -8.45
C LEU A 22 17.57 12.85 -8.99
N SER A 23 17.78 11.87 -9.88
CA SER A 23 16.69 11.04 -10.42
C SER A 23 16.05 10.17 -9.33
N VAL A 24 16.85 9.57 -8.43
CA VAL A 24 16.33 8.77 -7.31
C VAL A 24 15.55 9.63 -6.32
N LEU A 25 16.03 10.83 -6.00
CA LEU A 25 15.31 11.79 -5.15
C LEU A 25 13.99 12.22 -5.78
N LEU A 26 13.99 12.48 -7.09
CA LEU A 26 12.79 12.84 -7.82
C LEU A 26 11.77 11.69 -7.85
N CYS A 27 12.21 10.45 -8.13
CA CYS A 27 11.36 9.27 -8.10
C CYS A 27 10.72 9.07 -6.73
N SER A 28 11.53 9.13 -5.66
CA SER A 28 11.06 8.99 -4.28
C SER A 28 10.03 10.08 -3.93
N TYR A 29 10.26 11.32 -4.34
CA TYR A 29 9.33 12.43 -4.13
C TYR A 29 8.00 12.24 -4.88
N VAL A 30 8.06 11.75 -6.12
CA VAL A 30 6.86 11.45 -6.92
C VAL A 30 6.05 10.30 -6.30
N ASP A 31 6.70 9.26 -5.78
CA ASP A 31 6.01 8.15 -5.11
C ASP A 31 5.35 8.59 -3.80
N VAL A 32 6.03 9.44 -3.02
CA VAL A 32 5.44 10.06 -1.81
C VAL A 32 4.23 10.92 -2.19
N LEU A 33 4.34 11.78 -3.20
CA LEU A 33 3.22 12.59 -3.67
C LEU A 33 2.05 11.74 -4.19
N ARG A 34 2.32 10.61 -4.85
CA ARG A 34 1.29 9.68 -5.30
C ARG A 34 0.58 9.03 -4.11
N ALA A 35 1.30 8.67 -3.06
CA ALA A 35 0.71 8.16 -1.83
C ALA A 35 -0.15 9.22 -1.11
N TYR A 36 0.32 10.48 -1.06
CA TYR A 36 -0.47 11.59 -0.52
C TYR A 36 -1.72 11.92 -1.34
N LYS A 37 -1.69 11.66 -2.65
CA LYS A 37 -2.83 11.83 -3.55
C LYS A 37 -3.77 10.62 -3.58
N TYR A 38 -3.60 9.66 -2.68
CA TYR A 38 -4.57 8.58 -2.53
C TYR A 38 -5.84 9.15 -1.88
N GLU A 39 -6.69 9.75 -2.71
CA GLU A 39 -8.07 10.00 -2.35
C GLU A 39 -8.68 8.62 -2.05
N SER A 40 -8.99 8.39 -0.78
CA SER A 40 -9.68 7.18 -0.36
C SER A 40 -10.93 7.04 -1.21
N ALA A 41 -11.21 5.83 -1.70
CA ALA A 41 -12.46 5.56 -2.38
C ALA A 41 -13.63 6.15 -1.57
N PRO A 42 -14.58 6.85 -2.22
CA PRO A 42 -15.68 7.48 -1.50
C PRO A 42 -16.43 6.41 -0.70
N LEU A 43 -16.77 6.76 0.54
CA LEU A 43 -17.59 5.88 1.37
C LEU A 43 -18.91 5.61 0.65
N ALA A 44 -19.29 4.34 0.54
CA ALA A 44 -20.59 3.98 0.01
C ALA A 44 -21.69 4.54 0.93
N GLU A 45 -22.85 4.84 0.35
CA GLU A 45 -24.00 5.34 1.08
C GLU A 45 -24.37 4.39 2.24
N GLY A 46 -24.61 4.96 3.42
CA GLY A 46 -24.92 4.19 4.64
C GLY A 46 -23.70 3.70 5.43
N LEU A 47 -22.47 3.84 4.91
CA LEU A 47 -21.25 3.55 5.66
C LEU A 47 -20.72 4.77 6.42
N SER A 48 -20.15 4.54 7.60
CA SER A 48 -19.49 5.56 8.41
C SER A 48 -18.35 4.97 9.22
N TRP A 49 -17.26 5.71 9.36
CA TRP A 49 -16.14 5.35 10.25
C TRP A 49 -16.54 5.29 11.72
N SER A 50 -17.55 6.06 12.13
CA SER A 50 -18.03 6.17 13.50
C SER A 50 -19.31 5.35 13.77
N HIS A 51 -19.63 4.38 12.90
CA HIS A 51 -20.91 3.64 12.96
C HIS A 51 -21.16 3.01 14.34
N TYR A 52 -20.12 2.54 15.02
CA TYR A 52 -20.24 1.83 16.30
C TYR A 52 -19.92 2.67 17.53
N ASP A 53 -19.47 3.92 17.40
CA ASP A 53 -18.94 4.74 18.50
C ASP A 53 -19.90 4.84 19.70
N TYR A 54 -21.20 4.95 19.44
CA TYR A 54 -22.22 5.09 20.48
C TYR A 54 -22.85 3.77 20.93
N LYS A 55 -22.73 2.70 20.13
CA LYS A 55 -23.38 1.41 20.40
C LYS A 55 -22.42 0.43 21.07
N CYS A 56 -21.20 0.35 20.55
CA CYS A 56 -20.13 -0.50 21.04
C CYS A 56 -18.78 0.15 20.68
N PRO A 57 -18.31 1.14 21.46
CA PRO A 57 -17.07 1.87 21.16
C PRO A 57 -15.82 0.97 21.14
N GLU A 58 -15.89 -0.19 21.80
CA GLU A 58 -14.79 -1.14 21.89
C GLU A 58 -14.84 -2.23 20.81
N VAL A 59 -15.79 -2.20 19.87
CA VAL A 59 -15.95 -3.29 18.88
C VAL A 59 -14.66 -3.56 18.10
N GLU A 60 -13.98 -2.51 17.64
CA GLU A 60 -12.73 -2.66 16.91
C GLU A 60 -11.60 -3.22 17.79
N SER A 61 -11.51 -2.77 19.04
CA SER A 61 -10.46 -3.22 19.96
C SER A 61 -10.66 -4.69 20.35
N ILE A 62 -11.91 -5.11 20.57
CA ILE A 62 -12.30 -6.49 20.84
C ILE A 62 -11.91 -7.38 19.66
N ILE A 63 -12.28 -7.01 18.43
CA ILE A 63 -11.96 -7.76 17.21
C ILE A 63 -10.45 -7.88 17.04
N ARG A 64 -9.70 -6.76 17.14
CA ARG A 64 -8.23 -6.76 16.99
C ARG A 64 -7.54 -7.63 18.03
N LYS A 65 -7.95 -7.54 19.30
CA LYS A 65 -7.37 -8.33 20.39
C LYS A 65 -7.61 -9.82 20.20
N HIS A 66 -8.80 -10.20 19.72
CA HIS A 66 -9.13 -11.59 19.44
C HIS A 66 -8.31 -12.12 18.25
N LEU A 67 -8.34 -11.40 17.11
CA LEU A 67 -7.61 -11.80 15.90
C LEU A 67 -6.11 -11.87 16.11
N LYS A 68 -5.53 -10.99 16.94
CA LYS A 68 -4.11 -11.06 17.30
C LYS A 68 -3.74 -12.43 17.89
N LYS A 69 -4.55 -12.94 18.82
CA LYS A 69 -4.32 -14.26 19.43
C LYS A 69 -4.47 -15.39 18.40
N VAL A 70 -5.49 -15.30 17.54
CA VAL A 70 -5.72 -16.28 16.47
C VAL A 70 -4.52 -16.32 15.51
N PHE A 71 -3.95 -15.16 15.16
CA PHE A 71 -2.80 -15.09 14.25
C PHE A 71 -1.49 -15.52 14.91
N GLU A 72 -1.35 -15.34 16.23
CA GLU A 72 -0.22 -15.88 16.99
C GLU A 72 -0.24 -17.42 17.03
N GLU A 73 -1.43 -18.04 17.00
CA GLU A 73 -1.60 -19.49 16.95
C GLU A 73 -1.44 -20.05 15.52
N ASP A 74 -2.08 -19.41 14.52
CA ASP A 74 -1.98 -19.78 13.11
C ASP A 74 -2.08 -18.53 12.20
N ILE A 75 -0.94 -18.13 11.64
CA ILE A 75 -0.88 -16.99 10.72
C ILE A 75 -1.65 -17.23 9.41
N GLY A 76 -1.90 -18.49 9.04
CA GLY A 76 -2.73 -18.87 7.89
C GLY A 76 -4.16 -18.36 8.00
N GLN A 77 -4.67 -18.16 9.23
CA GLN A 77 -5.99 -17.58 9.48
C GLN A 77 -6.13 -16.15 8.97
N ALA A 78 -5.05 -15.35 8.95
CA ALA A 78 -5.10 -14.00 8.40
C ALA A 78 -5.42 -14.02 6.90
N ALA A 79 -4.76 -14.92 6.15
CA ALA A 79 -5.03 -15.13 4.73
C ALA A 79 -6.43 -15.72 4.50
N GLY A 80 -6.86 -16.67 5.35
CA GLY A 80 -8.19 -17.26 5.31
C GLY A 80 -9.31 -16.24 5.52
N LEU A 81 -9.19 -15.37 6.53
CA LEU A 81 -10.15 -14.31 6.82
C LEU A 81 -10.26 -13.32 5.67
N LEU A 82 -9.12 -12.92 5.08
CA LEU A 82 -9.11 -12.05 3.92
C LEU A 82 -9.80 -12.71 2.71
N ARG A 83 -9.50 -13.98 2.43
CA ARG A 83 -10.16 -14.76 1.37
C ARG A 83 -11.66 -14.85 1.58
N LEU A 84 -12.12 -15.07 2.82
CA LEU A 84 -13.53 -15.15 3.15
C LEU A 84 -14.24 -13.82 2.91
N HIS A 85 -13.64 -12.70 3.34
CA HIS A 85 -14.20 -11.37 3.09
C HIS A 85 -14.35 -11.08 1.59
N PHE A 86 -13.34 -11.42 0.79
CA PHE A 86 -13.44 -11.31 -0.67
C PHE A 86 -14.52 -12.25 -1.23
N HIS A 87 -14.60 -13.49 -0.75
CA HIS A 87 -15.58 -14.45 -1.23
C HIS A 87 -17.03 -13.99 -0.96
N ASP A 88 -17.31 -13.47 0.23
CA ASP A 88 -18.65 -12.99 0.60
C ASP A 88 -19.08 -11.77 -0.23
N CYS A 89 -18.13 -10.89 -0.57
CA CYS A 89 -18.41 -9.70 -1.38
C CYS A 89 -18.53 -10.01 -2.89
N PHE A 90 -17.75 -10.95 -3.43
CA PHE A 90 -17.72 -11.22 -4.87
C PHE A 90 -18.82 -12.19 -5.36
N VAL A 91 -19.36 -13.04 -4.49
CA VAL A 91 -20.36 -14.07 -4.89
C VAL A 91 -21.65 -13.45 -5.43
N GLN A 92 -22.03 -12.23 -5.01
CA GLN A 92 -23.24 -11.57 -5.50
C GLN A 92 -23.15 -11.11 -6.97
N TYR A 93 -21.95 -10.93 -7.51
CA TYR A 93 -21.77 -10.55 -8.92
C TYR A 93 -21.79 -11.77 -9.87
N GLN A 94 -21.45 -12.97 -9.38
CA GLN A 94 -21.40 -14.18 -10.20
C GLN A 94 -22.79 -14.81 -10.43
N VAL A 95 -23.73 -14.65 -9.49
CA VAL A 95 -25.10 -15.18 -9.63
C VAL A 95 -25.89 -14.40 -10.70
N ILE A 96 -25.48 -13.17 -11.02
CA ILE A 96 -26.10 -12.37 -12.10
C ILE A 96 -25.61 -12.82 -13.50
N LEU A 97 -24.38 -13.33 -13.65
CA LEU A 97 -23.87 -13.77 -14.96
C LEU A 97 -24.43 -15.13 -15.42
N HIS A 98 -24.92 -15.97 -14.51
CA HIS A 98 -25.59 -17.24 -14.86
C HIS A 98 -27.10 -17.09 -15.14
N LEU A 99 -27.67 -15.90 -14.97
CA LEU A 99 -29.07 -15.58 -15.25
C LEU A 99 -29.26 -14.58 -16.42
N LEU A 100 -28.18 -14.29 -17.17
CA LEU A 100 -28.20 -13.54 -18.43
C LEU A 100 -27.82 -14.45 -19.60
#